data_AF-A0AAD6CYV5-F1
#
_entry.id   AF-A0AAD6CYV5-F1
#
_cell.length_a   1.000
_cell.length_b   1.000
_cell.length_c   1.000
_cell.angle_alpha   90.00
_cell.angle_beta   90.00
_cell.angle_gamma   90.00
#
_symmetry.space_group_name_H-M   'P 1'
#
loop_
_entity.id
_entity.type
_entity.pdbx_description
1 polymer ?
#
loop_
_entity_poly.entity_id
_entity_poly.type
_entity_poly.pdbx_seq_one_letter_code
_entity_poly.pdbx_strand_id
1 'polypeptide(L)'
;MSSQGPLTAWLLQSSPESLTRATTHPFLAAAGRGTLPKSILSQWLSQDRLYAQSYIRFMGQLLTKIRLDSRSSNPNAITASTADQQAVDVIIDALVNIRTELRFFESTAREYGLDLSAISAEEGGLGLAGNGSGCITTSAGISTTGSGSCPGFTGAAGPQGGKVMGDSKTGGSGISKEEMDPPVSTIESGELDSGDSVLHRQCGAQGECQMQAGGDVCHPPSPASCANAKNKTSVGSTPEAQPVMPSGGGRPASKTPLERGGPVFFAATRITRAYIDMFMSAGSAGVPVIEGLTVLWATEVCYLRAWKYAAAFLKERIEKEDGSGPGSVDADGGALREKFIPNWSSDEFEAFVDQIGEVLNVLASQCKGAEECEMMRGRCLEWWRQVVWLEERFWPVME
;
A
#
# COMPACT_ATOMS: atom_id res chain seq x y z
N MET A 1 6.85 -34.29 10.27
CA MET A 1 6.67 -33.00 10.99
C MET A 1 8.05 -32.42 11.21
N SER A 2 8.32 -31.19 10.75
CA SER A 2 9.60 -30.52 11.00
C SER A 2 9.83 -30.37 12.50
N SER A 3 11.05 -30.61 12.98
CA SER A 3 11.44 -30.49 14.40
C SER A 3 11.32 -29.08 15.00
N GLN A 4 10.97 -28.08 14.18
CA GLN A 4 11.04 -26.66 14.50
C GLN A 4 9.70 -26.03 14.93
N GLY A 5 8.62 -26.81 15.11
CA GLY A 5 7.32 -26.31 15.55
C GLY A 5 6.59 -25.42 14.53
N PRO A 6 5.58 -24.64 14.94
CA PRO A 6 4.86 -23.69 14.07
C PRO A 6 5.81 -22.70 13.37
N LEU A 7 5.46 -22.26 12.15
CA LEU A 7 6.29 -21.35 11.37
C LEU A 7 6.48 -20.02 12.11
N THR A 8 5.39 -19.43 12.61
CA THR A 8 5.43 -18.14 13.32
C THR A 8 6.32 -18.19 14.55
N ALA A 9 6.18 -19.22 15.37
CA ALA A 9 6.99 -19.43 16.58
C ALA A 9 8.50 -19.51 16.25
N TRP A 10 8.85 -20.22 15.17
CA TRP A 10 10.22 -20.33 14.71
C TRP A 10 10.78 -18.99 14.20
N LEU A 11 10.00 -18.22 13.43
CA LEU A 11 10.41 -16.89 12.94
C LEU A 11 10.70 -15.94 14.12
N LEU A 12 9.81 -15.88 15.12
CA LEU A 12 10.01 -15.06 16.33
C LEU A 12 11.31 -15.42 17.07
N GLN A 13 11.62 -16.71 17.17
CA GLN A 13 12.83 -17.19 17.85
C GLN A 13 14.12 -16.97 17.05
N SER A 14 14.01 -16.74 15.74
CA SER A 14 15.18 -16.63 14.86
C SER A 14 15.90 -15.28 14.93
N SER A 15 15.21 -14.22 15.40
CA SER A 15 15.76 -12.85 15.44
C SER A 15 15.36 -12.07 16.71
N PRO A 16 15.53 -12.61 17.93
CA PRO A 16 14.98 -12.02 19.15
C PRO A 16 15.52 -10.61 19.42
N GLU A 17 16.83 -10.39 19.30
CA GLU A 17 17.45 -9.09 19.58
C GLU A 17 17.03 -8.02 18.57
N SER A 18 17.03 -8.35 17.28
CA SER A 18 16.59 -7.42 16.24
C SER A 18 15.11 -7.09 16.37
N LEU A 19 14.28 -8.07 16.73
CA LEU A 19 12.87 -7.85 17.01
C LEU A 19 12.67 -6.92 18.21
N THR A 20 13.43 -7.11 19.30
CA THR A 20 13.39 -6.18 20.43
C THR A 20 13.73 -4.76 19.99
N ARG A 21 14.83 -4.55 19.24
CA ARG A 21 15.19 -3.20 18.76
C ARG A 21 14.12 -2.60 17.85
N ALA A 22 13.49 -3.42 17.01
CA ALA A 22 12.40 -2.99 16.14
C ALA A 22 11.14 -2.56 16.90
N THR A 23 10.84 -3.16 18.05
CA THR A 23 9.57 -2.96 18.76
C THR A 23 9.70 -2.20 20.08
N THR A 24 10.90 -1.81 20.50
CA THR A 24 11.13 -1.05 21.75
C THR A 24 11.88 0.27 21.51
N HIS A 25 11.52 0.97 20.45
CA HIS A 25 12.18 2.21 20.03
C HIS A 25 11.92 3.39 21.01
N PRO A 26 12.88 4.33 21.20
CA PRO A 26 12.68 5.54 22.00
C PRO A 26 11.45 6.38 21.60
N PHE A 27 11.10 6.40 20.31
CA PHE A 27 9.87 7.02 19.81
C PHE A 27 8.62 6.48 20.52
N LEU A 28 8.51 5.16 20.68
CA LEU A 28 7.37 4.49 21.32
C LEU A 28 7.32 4.78 22.82
N ALA A 29 8.48 4.84 23.47
CA ALA A 29 8.56 5.22 24.88
C ALA A 29 8.13 6.69 25.08
N ALA A 30 8.57 7.61 24.21
CA ALA A 30 8.13 9.00 24.23
C ALA A 30 6.63 9.15 23.94
N ALA A 31 6.10 8.33 23.03
CA ALA A 31 4.68 8.29 22.71
C ALA A 31 3.83 7.89 23.93
N GLY A 32 4.16 6.78 24.59
CA GLY A 32 3.45 6.33 25.78
C GLY A 32 3.57 7.27 26.98
N ARG A 33 4.68 8.01 27.09
CA ARG A 33 4.88 9.03 28.14
C ARG A 33 4.20 10.37 27.85
N GLY A 34 3.60 10.55 26.66
CA GLY A 34 3.00 11.82 26.26
C GLY A 34 4.02 12.94 25.98
N THR A 35 5.29 12.59 25.76
CA THR A 35 6.38 13.56 25.53
C THR A 35 6.74 13.72 24.06
N LEU A 36 6.08 12.98 23.15
CA LEU A 36 6.37 13.05 21.72
C LEU A 36 5.80 14.35 21.10
N PRO A 37 6.63 15.21 20.49
CA PRO A 37 6.14 16.44 19.87
C PRO A 37 5.28 16.18 18.64
N LYS A 38 4.28 17.05 18.44
CA LYS A 38 3.38 17.01 17.28
C LYS A 38 4.09 17.02 15.92
N SER A 39 5.23 17.70 15.80
CA SER A 39 6.03 17.74 14.57
C SER A 39 6.62 16.38 14.22
N ILE A 40 7.18 15.68 15.20
CA ILE A 40 7.74 14.33 15.02
C ILE A 40 6.62 13.32 14.74
N LEU A 41 5.50 13.43 15.46
CA LEU A 41 4.31 12.61 15.18
C LEU A 41 3.81 12.81 13.74
N SER A 42 3.74 14.07 13.27
CA SER A 42 3.31 14.39 11.90
C SER A 42 4.26 13.82 10.85
N GLN A 43 5.58 13.93 11.08
CA GLN A 43 6.59 13.35 10.19
C GLN A 43 6.42 11.84 10.07
N TRP A 44 6.31 11.13 11.19
CA TRP A 44 6.07 9.69 11.19
C TRP A 44 4.74 9.34 10.48
N LEU A 45 3.64 9.99 10.86
CA LEU A 45 2.31 9.69 10.32
C LEU A 45 2.23 9.95 8.81
N SER A 46 2.94 10.95 8.30
CA SER A 46 3.02 11.22 6.86
C SER A 46 3.66 10.06 6.08
N GLN A 47 4.67 9.42 6.65
CA GLN A 47 5.38 8.29 6.06
C GLN A 47 4.59 6.99 6.23
N ASP A 48 3.97 6.81 7.40
CA ASP A 48 3.09 5.69 7.71
C ASP A 48 1.87 5.66 6.78
N ARG A 49 1.36 6.83 6.38
CA ARG A 49 0.32 6.94 5.35
C ARG A 49 0.78 6.43 3.98
N LEU A 50 2.01 6.72 3.57
CA LEU A 50 2.56 6.23 2.29
C LEU A 50 2.79 4.71 2.32
N TYR A 51 3.28 4.21 3.46
CA TYR A 51 3.37 2.79 3.77
C TYR A 51 1.99 2.11 3.61
N ALA A 52 0.96 2.60 4.31
CA ALA A 52 -0.39 2.05 4.30
C ALA A 52 -1.03 2.04 2.89
N GLN A 53 -0.76 3.08 2.08
CA GLN A 53 -1.21 3.14 0.69
C GLN A 53 -0.57 2.06 -0.20
N SER A 54 0.67 1.69 0.07
CA SER A 54 1.36 0.62 -0.67
C SER A 54 0.90 -0.77 -0.25
N TYR A 55 0.51 -0.92 1.02
CA TYR A 55 -0.03 -2.14 1.61
C TYR A 55 -1.28 -2.64 0.87
N ILE A 56 -2.16 -1.74 0.43
CA ILE A 56 -3.34 -2.06 -0.40
C ILE A 56 -2.94 -2.76 -1.70
N ARG A 57 -1.91 -2.24 -2.41
CA ARG A 57 -1.45 -2.82 -3.68
C ARG A 57 -0.85 -4.20 -3.45
N PHE A 58 -0.05 -4.34 -2.41
CA PHE A 58 0.55 -5.61 -2.01
C PHE A 58 -0.49 -6.67 -1.68
N MET A 59 -1.46 -6.38 -0.83
CA MET A 59 -2.54 -7.31 -0.50
C MET A 59 -3.40 -7.65 -1.73
N GLY A 60 -3.67 -6.67 -2.60
CA GLY A 60 -4.30 -6.91 -3.89
C GLY A 60 -3.53 -7.92 -4.73
N GLN A 61 -2.20 -7.79 -4.81
CA GLN A 61 -1.35 -8.77 -5.50
C GLN A 61 -1.39 -10.15 -4.83
N LEU A 62 -1.43 -10.25 -3.50
CA LEU A 62 -1.60 -11.53 -2.80
C LEU A 62 -2.89 -12.24 -3.19
N LEU A 63 -4.02 -11.51 -3.22
CA LEU A 63 -5.31 -12.08 -3.64
C LEU A 63 -5.27 -12.66 -5.05
N THR A 64 -4.59 -12.00 -5.99
CA THR A 64 -4.51 -12.50 -7.38
C THR A 64 -3.81 -13.86 -7.52
N LYS A 65 -3.04 -14.27 -6.51
CA LYS A 65 -2.27 -15.52 -6.52
C LYS A 65 -3.05 -16.71 -5.98
N ILE A 66 -4.13 -16.48 -5.22
CA ILE A 66 -4.88 -17.55 -4.56
C ILE A 66 -5.95 -18.09 -5.52
N ARG A 67 -6.04 -19.41 -5.62
CA ARG A 67 -7.05 -20.11 -6.43
C ARG A 67 -8.08 -20.74 -5.52
N LEU A 68 -9.30 -20.20 -5.54
CA LEU A 68 -10.42 -20.79 -4.81
C LEU A 68 -10.97 -21.98 -5.62
N ASP A 69 -10.77 -23.19 -5.13
CA ASP A 69 -11.33 -24.39 -5.75
C ASP A 69 -12.86 -24.42 -5.57
N SER A 70 -13.58 -24.22 -6.67
CA SER A 70 -15.06 -24.10 -6.69
C SER A 70 -15.81 -25.45 -6.59
N ARG A 71 -15.12 -26.59 -6.49
CA ARG A 71 -15.76 -27.93 -6.48
C ARG A 71 -15.50 -28.69 -5.18
N SER A 72 -16.36 -28.45 -4.18
CA SER A 72 -16.73 -29.54 -3.27
C SER A 72 -17.54 -30.55 -4.08
N SER A 73 -16.91 -31.63 -4.55
CA SER A 73 -17.63 -32.75 -5.19
C SER A 73 -18.47 -33.56 -4.21
N ASN A 74 -18.56 -33.15 -2.94
CA ASN A 74 -19.27 -33.89 -1.90
C ASN A 74 -20.26 -32.97 -1.15
N PRO A 75 -21.57 -33.04 -1.44
CA PRO A 75 -22.58 -32.19 -0.79
C PRO A 75 -22.74 -32.43 0.72
N ASN A 76 -22.11 -33.48 1.27
CA ASN A 76 -22.13 -33.82 2.70
C ASN A 76 -20.80 -33.58 3.42
N ALA A 77 -19.74 -33.12 2.73
CA ALA A 77 -18.54 -32.69 3.42
C ALA A 77 -18.84 -31.33 4.06
N ILE A 78 -19.04 -31.31 5.38
CA ILE A 78 -19.01 -30.07 6.17
C ILE A 78 -17.75 -29.33 5.73
N THR A 79 -17.95 -28.16 5.13
CA THR A 79 -16.95 -27.38 4.40
C THR A 79 -15.89 -26.87 5.38
N ALA A 80 -14.89 -27.71 5.69
CA ALA A 80 -13.66 -27.21 6.26
C ALA A 80 -13.10 -26.17 5.28
N SER A 81 -13.02 -24.91 5.72
CA SER A 81 -12.42 -23.84 4.92
C SER A 81 -11.01 -24.28 4.52
N THR A 82 -10.70 -24.26 3.23
CA THR A 82 -9.36 -24.59 2.75
C THR A 82 -8.38 -23.51 3.24
N ALA A 83 -7.10 -23.83 3.38
CA ALA A 83 -6.10 -22.84 3.77
C ALA A 83 -6.06 -21.63 2.81
N ASP A 84 -6.35 -21.89 1.52
CA ASP A 84 -6.50 -20.85 0.51
C ASP A 84 -7.72 -19.95 0.77
N GLN A 85 -8.86 -20.51 1.19
CA GLN A 85 -10.03 -19.73 1.57
C GLN A 85 -9.74 -18.90 2.83
N GLN A 86 -9.10 -19.49 3.85
CA GLN A 86 -8.69 -18.76 5.04
C GLN A 86 -7.70 -17.62 4.72
N ALA A 87 -6.78 -17.84 3.79
CA ALA A 87 -5.87 -16.82 3.30
C ALA A 87 -6.61 -15.67 2.61
N VAL A 88 -7.59 -15.97 1.75
CA VAL A 88 -8.43 -14.94 1.12
C VAL A 88 -9.18 -14.14 2.16
N ASP A 89 -9.82 -14.80 3.13
CA ASP A 89 -10.62 -14.15 4.17
C ASP A 89 -9.75 -13.16 4.97
N VAL A 90 -8.59 -13.60 5.45
CA VAL A 90 -7.65 -12.76 6.21
C VAL A 90 -7.11 -11.59 5.38
N ILE A 91 -6.80 -11.78 4.10
CA ILE A 91 -6.30 -10.69 3.25
C ILE A 91 -7.42 -9.67 2.97
N ILE A 92 -8.67 -10.11 2.83
CA ILE A 92 -9.82 -9.20 2.68
C ILE A 92 -10.02 -8.39 3.97
N ASP A 93 -9.97 -9.04 5.14
CA ASP A 93 -10.08 -8.37 6.43
C ASP A 93 -8.96 -7.33 6.59
N ALA A 94 -7.72 -7.68 6.24
CA ALA A 94 -6.58 -6.76 6.24
C ALA A 94 -6.78 -5.56 5.30
N LEU A 95 -7.36 -5.76 4.11
CA LEU A 95 -7.72 -4.68 3.18
C LEU A 95 -8.82 -3.76 3.73
N VAL A 96 -9.80 -4.32 4.44
CA VAL A 96 -10.85 -3.55 5.10
C VAL A 96 -10.27 -2.71 6.23
N ASN A 97 -9.36 -3.29 7.03
CA ASN A 97 -8.67 -2.64 8.13
C ASN A 97 -7.83 -1.47 7.62
N ILE A 98 -6.90 -1.69 6.67
CA ILE A 98 -6.01 -0.63 6.20
C ILE A 98 -6.78 0.54 5.54
N ARG A 99 -7.89 0.26 4.86
CA ARG A 99 -8.76 1.30 4.28
C ARG A 99 -9.41 2.15 5.38
N THR A 100 -9.79 1.51 6.48
CA THR A 100 -10.37 2.19 7.66
C THR A 100 -9.29 3.01 8.37
N GLU A 101 -8.08 2.48 8.50
CA GLU A 101 -6.93 3.17 9.07
C GLU A 101 -6.55 4.44 8.29
N LEU A 102 -6.55 4.39 6.95
CA LEU A 102 -6.28 5.58 6.14
C LEU A 102 -7.29 6.71 6.41
N ARG A 103 -8.56 6.38 6.60
CA ARG A 103 -9.58 7.38 6.99
C ARG A 103 -9.38 7.87 8.42
N PHE A 104 -9.00 6.96 9.32
CA PHE A 104 -8.65 7.26 10.70
C PHE A 104 -7.45 8.23 10.81
N PHE A 105 -6.45 8.11 9.93
CA PHE A 105 -5.33 9.06 9.86
C PHE A 105 -5.81 10.46 9.48
N GLU A 106 -6.68 10.56 8.47
CA GLU A 106 -7.23 11.85 8.02
C GLU A 106 -8.11 12.52 9.07
N SER A 107 -8.97 11.76 9.76
CA SER A 107 -9.83 12.30 10.81
C SER A 107 -9.02 12.75 12.02
N THR A 108 -8.08 11.92 12.48
CA THR A 108 -7.22 12.22 13.63
C THR A 108 -6.30 13.40 13.32
N ALA A 109 -5.72 13.46 12.12
CA ALA A 109 -4.90 14.59 11.71
C ALA A 109 -5.70 15.91 11.72
N ARG A 110 -6.96 15.90 11.31
CA ARG A 110 -7.83 17.08 11.38
C ARG A 110 -8.16 17.47 12.82
N GLU A 111 -8.47 16.50 13.67
CA GLU A 111 -8.86 16.70 15.08
C GLU A 111 -7.71 17.29 15.91
N TYR A 112 -6.50 16.76 15.75
CA TYR A 112 -5.32 17.18 16.52
C TYR A 112 -4.39 18.11 15.76
N GLY A 113 -4.70 18.50 14.53
CA GLY A 113 -3.87 19.41 13.71
C GLY A 113 -2.50 18.81 13.33
N LEU A 114 -2.47 17.55 12.91
CA LEU A 114 -1.27 16.87 12.40
C LEU A 114 -1.10 17.13 10.90
N ASP A 115 0.15 17.26 10.44
CA ASP A 115 0.46 17.48 9.03
C ASP A 115 0.82 16.15 8.33
N LEU A 116 -0.09 15.65 7.48
CA LEU A 116 0.11 14.43 6.69
C LEU A 116 1.06 14.59 5.48
N SER A 117 1.72 15.74 5.36
CA SER A 117 2.74 16.06 4.37
C SER A 117 4.06 16.54 4.98
N ALA A 118 4.24 16.35 6.29
CA ALA A 118 5.44 16.76 7.01
C ALA A 118 6.71 16.05 6.49
N ILE A 119 7.83 16.78 6.46
CA ILE A 119 9.13 16.27 5.96
C ILE A 119 10.12 16.26 7.14
N SER A 120 10.97 15.22 7.21
CA SER A 120 12.07 15.15 8.18
C SER A 120 13.20 16.12 7.82
N ALA A 121 13.84 16.71 8.83
CA ALA A 121 14.93 17.67 8.65
C ALA A 121 16.17 17.05 7.97
N GLU A 122 16.41 15.75 8.14
CA GLU A 122 17.56 15.05 7.55
C GLU A 122 17.40 14.77 6.04
N GLU A 123 16.17 14.70 5.53
CA GLU A 123 15.92 14.59 4.08
C GLU A 123 15.81 15.96 3.41
N GLY A 124 15.54 17.01 4.18
CA GLY A 124 15.47 18.41 3.75
C GLY A 124 16.81 19.14 3.81
N GLY A 125 17.90 18.51 3.35
CA GLY A 125 19.22 19.14 3.31
C GLY A 125 19.16 20.54 2.69
N LEU A 126 19.27 21.56 3.58
CA LEU A 126 19.21 23.01 3.35
C LEU A 126 17.81 23.66 3.32
N GLY A 127 17.57 24.51 4.34
CA GLY A 127 16.74 25.72 4.33
C GLY A 127 15.36 25.65 3.68
N LEU A 128 14.31 25.56 4.51
CA LEU A 128 12.91 25.76 4.12
C LEU A 128 12.71 27.11 3.42
N ALA A 129 12.84 27.15 2.10
CA ALA A 129 12.31 28.24 1.30
C ALA A 129 10.79 28.04 1.19
N GLY A 130 10.06 28.64 2.13
CA GLY A 130 8.62 28.75 2.04
C GLY A 130 8.22 29.44 0.74
N ASN A 131 7.61 28.71 -0.17
CA ASN A 131 6.50 29.18 -0.98
C ASN A 131 5.79 27.98 -1.61
N GLY A 132 4.48 27.93 -1.38
CA GLY A 132 3.63 26.77 -1.64
C GLY A 132 3.58 26.32 -3.09
N SER A 133 3.66 25.01 -3.27
CA SER A 133 2.70 24.16 -3.97
C SER A 133 3.30 22.76 -3.95
N GLY A 134 2.85 21.92 -3.00
CA GLY A 134 3.36 20.56 -2.85
C GLY A 134 2.95 19.72 -4.05
N CYS A 135 3.87 19.50 -5.00
CA CYS A 135 3.68 18.53 -6.07
C CYS A 135 3.96 17.14 -5.48
N ILE A 136 2.93 16.29 -5.46
CA ILE A 136 3.02 14.89 -5.03
C ILE A 136 3.69 14.10 -6.16
N THR A 137 4.93 13.63 -5.96
CA THR A 137 5.51 12.64 -6.87
C THR A 137 5.05 11.26 -6.45
N THR A 138 4.11 10.66 -7.17
CA THR A 138 3.97 9.21 -7.14
C THR A 138 5.22 8.63 -7.78
N SER A 139 5.93 7.74 -7.07
CA SER A 139 7.03 6.98 -7.66
C SER A 139 6.50 6.29 -8.90
N ALA A 140 7.08 6.62 -10.06
CA ALA A 140 6.81 5.93 -11.30
C ALA A 140 7.07 4.44 -11.07
N GLY A 141 6.00 3.64 -11.11
CA GLY A 141 6.12 2.20 -11.18
C GLY A 141 7.02 1.86 -12.35
N ILE A 142 7.96 0.95 -12.12
CA ILE A 142 8.79 0.38 -13.17
C ILE A 142 7.81 -0.18 -14.22
N SER A 143 7.75 0.51 -15.35
CA SER A 143 6.90 0.13 -16.48
C SER A 143 7.49 -1.15 -17.06
N THR A 144 6.96 -2.31 -16.67
CA THR A 144 7.24 -3.59 -17.33
C THR A 144 6.39 -3.69 -18.59
N THR A 145 6.58 -2.77 -19.52
CA THR A 145 6.10 -2.92 -20.90
C THR A 145 7.21 -2.57 -21.88
N GLY A 146 7.80 -3.62 -22.42
CA GLY A 146 8.67 -3.58 -23.58
C GLY A 146 9.55 -4.82 -23.60
N SER A 147 9.72 -5.53 -24.70
CA SER A 147 9.08 -5.54 -26.02
C SER A 147 9.57 -6.86 -26.65
N GLY A 148 8.72 -7.65 -27.30
CA GLY A 148 9.20 -8.93 -27.84
C GLY A 148 8.15 -9.83 -28.47
N SER A 149 7.55 -9.35 -29.56
CA SER A 149 7.14 -10.13 -30.75
C SER A 149 6.39 -11.46 -30.57
N CYS A 150 5.07 -11.42 -30.74
CA CYS A 150 4.32 -12.51 -31.36
C CYS A 150 4.40 -12.37 -32.89
N PRO A 151 4.73 -13.43 -33.63
CA PRO A 151 4.29 -13.55 -35.01
C PRO A 151 3.38 -14.76 -35.21
N GLY A 152 2.27 -14.55 -35.93
CA GLY A 152 1.74 -15.60 -36.82
C GLY A 152 0.34 -16.10 -36.51
N PHE A 153 -0.66 -15.40 -37.05
CA PHE A 153 -1.96 -15.94 -37.40
C PHE A 153 -1.82 -16.81 -38.66
N THR A 154 -2.34 -18.05 -38.68
CA THR A 154 -2.98 -18.68 -39.86
C THR A 154 -3.73 -19.94 -39.41
N GLY A 155 -5.03 -20.03 -39.74
CA GLY A 155 -5.79 -21.28 -39.57
C GLY A 155 -7.30 -21.10 -39.61
N ALA A 156 -7.83 -20.70 -40.76
CA ALA A 156 -9.27 -20.73 -41.04
C ALA A 156 -9.76 -22.17 -41.27
N ALA A 157 -10.89 -22.55 -40.66
CA ALA A 157 -11.87 -23.51 -41.19
C ALA A 157 -13.16 -23.50 -40.32
N GLY A 158 -14.29 -23.14 -40.91
CA GLY A 158 -15.60 -23.69 -40.54
C GLY A 158 -16.13 -24.55 -41.71
N PRO A 159 -17.42 -24.92 -41.77
CA PRO A 159 -18.37 -25.23 -40.70
C PRO A 159 -19.17 -26.53 -40.99
N GLN A 160 -19.79 -27.17 -39.99
CA GLN A 160 -21.02 -28.01 -40.08
C GLN A 160 -21.65 -28.00 -38.67
N GLY A 161 -22.94 -27.80 -38.39
CA GLY A 161 -24.18 -28.09 -39.11
C GLY A 161 -24.98 -29.10 -38.27
N GLY A 162 -26.07 -28.69 -37.61
CA GLY A 162 -26.89 -29.64 -36.81
C GLY A 162 -28.00 -28.99 -35.98
N LYS A 163 -29.21 -28.97 -36.55
CA LYS A 163 -30.48 -28.39 -36.09
C LYS A 163 -31.35 -29.47 -35.42
N VAL A 164 -32.00 -29.21 -34.27
CA VAL A 164 -33.29 -29.85 -33.93
C VAL A 164 -34.15 -28.90 -33.07
N MET A 165 -35.41 -28.78 -33.51
CA MET A 165 -36.54 -28.01 -32.97
C MET A 165 -37.45 -28.93 -32.15
N GLY A 166 -38.24 -28.38 -31.22
CA GLY A 166 -39.32 -29.12 -30.56
C GLY A 166 -40.20 -28.25 -29.68
N ASP A 167 -41.21 -27.63 -30.29
CA ASP A 167 -42.38 -27.03 -29.62
C ASP A 167 -43.31 -28.12 -29.04
N SER A 168 -44.01 -27.82 -27.94
CA SER A 168 -45.46 -28.07 -27.82
C SER A 168 -46.07 -27.43 -26.56
N LYS A 169 -47.19 -26.72 -26.80
CA LYS A 169 -48.13 -26.07 -25.86
C LYS A 169 -49.10 -27.08 -25.24
N THR A 170 -49.71 -26.70 -24.11
CA THR A 170 -51.19 -26.62 -23.81
C THR A 170 -51.34 -26.39 -22.30
N GLY A 171 -51.89 -25.27 -21.79
CA GLY A 171 -53.33 -24.95 -21.62
C GLY A 171 -53.75 -25.26 -20.16
N GLY A 172 -54.52 -24.51 -19.37
CA GLY A 172 -55.18 -23.21 -19.44
C GLY A 172 -56.02 -22.99 -18.14
N SER A 173 -56.50 -21.75 -17.96
CA SER A 173 -57.70 -21.31 -17.17
C SER A 173 -57.59 -20.91 -15.68
N GLY A 174 -58.05 -19.68 -15.36
CA GLY A 174 -58.97 -19.43 -14.23
C GLY A 174 -58.64 -18.38 -13.14
N ILE A 175 -58.83 -17.08 -13.44
CA ILE A 175 -59.49 -15.96 -12.67
C ILE A 175 -59.61 -16.13 -11.13
N SER A 176 -59.13 -15.20 -10.27
CA SER A 176 -59.84 -13.97 -9.85
C SER A 176 -59.01 -12.92 -9.07
N LYS A 177 -59.20 -11.66 -9.46
CA LYS A 177 -59.16 -10.33 -8.78
C LYS A 177 -58.66 -10.20 -7.32
N GLU A 178 -57.79 -9.23 -7.05
CA GLU A 178 -58.14 -7.90 -6.51
C GLU A 178 -56.94 -6.93 -6.58
N GLU A 179 -57.27 -5.65 -6.72
CA GLU A 179 -56.49 -4.52 -7.22
C GLU A 179 -56.31 -3.49 -6.08
N MET A 180 -55.14 -2.86 -5.96
CA MET A 180 -54.97 -1.62 -5.21
C MET A 180 -53.73 -0.85 -5.70
N ASP A 181 -53.96 0.21 -6.48
CA ASP A 181 -52.96 1.20 -6.91
C ASP A 181 -52.56 2.17 -5.80
N PRO A 182 -51.37 2.81 -5.92
CA PRO A 182 -51.27 4.25 -5.64
C PRO A 182 -50.50 5.03 -6.74
N PRO A 183 -50.54 6.39 -6.72
CA PRO A 183 -50.81 7.19 -7.90
C PRO A 183 -49.59 7.79 -8.62
N VAL A 184 -49.83 8.13 -9.90
CA VAL A 184 -49.01 8.97 -10.77
C VAL A 184 -49.43 10.44 -10.67
N SER A 185 -48.47 11.37 -10.67
CA SER A 185 -48.43 12.66 -11.40
C SER A 185 -47.26 13.49 -10.82
N THR A 186 -46.45 14.29 -11.52
CA THR A 186 -46.63 15.04 -12.76
C THR A 186 -45.24 15.33 -13.35
N ILE A 187 -45.11 15.21 -14.67
CA ILE A 187 -43.98 15.74 -15.46
C ILE A 187 -44.37 17.14 -15.92
N GLU A 188 -43.53 18.14 -15.65
CA GLU A 188 -43.50 19.40 -16.39
C GLU A 188 -42.09 19.66 -16.92
N SER A 189 -42.09 20.10 -18.17
CA SER A 189 -40.98 20.29 -19.11
C SER A 189 -40.24 21.61 -18.93
N GLY A 190 -38.92 21.60 -19.13
CA GLY A 190 -38.09 22.80 -19.25
C GLY A 190 -36.71 22.55 -19.88
N GLU A 191 -36.55 23.03 -21.10
CA GLU A 191 -35.33 23.48 -21.82
C GLU A 191 -34.23 22.46 -22.24
N LEU A 192 -34.09 22.38 -23.56
CA LEU A 192 -33.00 21.78 -24.33
C LEU A 192 -31.75 22.66 -24.24
N ASP A 193 -30.65 22.14 -23.70
CA ASP A 193 -29.31 22.63 -24.02
C ASP A 193 -28.40 21.45 -24.38
N SER A 194 -27.77 21.58 -25.54
CA SER A 194 -26.96 20.58 -26.25
C SER A 194 -25.77 20.09 -25.43
N GLY A 195 -25.84 18.82 -25.01
CA GLY A 195 -24.86 18.16 -24.15
C GLY A 195 -23.59 17.68 -24.85
N ASP A 196 -22.73 18.61 -25.30
CA ASP A 196 -21.42 18.25 -25.89
C ASP A 196 -20.20 18.94 -25.23
N SER A 197 -20.40 19.76 -24.18
CA SER A 197 -19.31 20.55 -23.56
C SER A 197 -18.95 20.16 -22.11
N VAL A 198 -19.68 19.23 -21.49
CA VAL A 198 -19.45 18.84 -20.08
C VAL A 198 -18.52 17.63 -19.92
N LEU A 199 -18.42 16.76 -20.92
CA LEU A 199 -17.58 15.56 -20.85
C LEU A 199 -16.08 15.80 -21.10
N HIS A 200 -15.70 16.98 -21.61
CA HIS A 200 -14.31 17.25 -22.00
C HIS A 200 -13.44 17.96 -20.96
N ARG A 201 -14.00 18.38 -19.82
CA ARG A 201 -13.21 19.10 -18.79
C ARG A 201 -12.40 18.17 -17.87
N GLN A 202 -12.60 16.85 -17.94
CA GLN A 202 -11.93 15.86 -17.07
C GLN A 202 -10.83 15.04 -17.75
N CYS A 203 -10.66 15.14 -19.08
CA CYS A 203 -9.58 14.43 -19.80
C CYS A 203 -8.22 15.15 -19.76
N GLY A 204 -8.12 16.33 -19.14
CA GLY A 204 -6.85 17.09 -19.05
C GLY A 204 -5.90 16.65 -17.94
N ALA A 205 -6.35 15.84 -16.98
CA ALA A 205 -5.57 15.50 -15.78
C ALA A 205 -5.12 14.03 -15.70
N GLN A 206 -5.65 13.15 -16.55
CA GLN A 206 -5.32 11.73 -16.57
C GLN A 206 -5.19 11.31 -18.03
N GLY A 207 -3.94 11.20 -18.51
CA GLY A 207 -3.62 11.02 -19.92
C GLY A 207 -3.98 9.67 -20.53
N GLU A 208 -5.22 9.18 -20.38
CA GLU A 208 -5.73 8.00 -21.08
C GLU A 208 -7.22 8.17 -21.44
N CYS A 209 -7.52 8.30 -22.73
CA CYS A 209 -8.87 8.23 -23.27
C CYS A 209 -9.16 6.77 -23.65
N GLN A 210 -10.07 6.09 -22.95
CA GLN A 210 -10.70 4.87 -23.46
C GLN A 210 -11.88 5.26 -24.36
N MET A 211 -11.77 4.98 -25.67
CA MET A 211 -12.87 5.12 -26.62
C MET A 211 -13.54 3.79 -26.89
N GLN A 212 -14.86 3.84 -27.10
CA GLN A 212 -15.70 2.73 -27.54
C GLN A 212 -15.46 2.45 -29.04
N ALA A 213 -15.44 1.17 -29.43
CA ALA A 213 -15.07 0.75 -30.78
C ALA A 213 -16.01 1.33 -31.86
N GLY A 214 -15.49 2.19 -32.75
CA GLY A 214 -16.18 2.63 -33.98
C GLY A 214 -16.13 4.11 -34.38
N GLY A 215 -15.37 4.98 -33.70
CA GLY A 215 -15.25 6.41 -34.05
C GLY A 215 -13.89 6.81 -34.63
N ASP A 216 -13.88 7.88 -35.44
CA ASP A 216 -12.74 8.39 -36.22
C ASP A 216 -11.45 8.67 -35.40
N VAL A 217 -10.31 8.45 -36.03
CA VAL A 217 -8.95 8.56 -35.46
C VAL A 217 -8.67 9.97 -34.95
N CYS A 218 -8.42 10.11 -33.65
CA CYS A 218 -8.01 11.37 -33.05
C CYS A 218 -6.48 11.53 -33.14
N HIS A 219 -6.01 12.57 -33.86
CA HIS A 219 -4.60 12.95 -33.87
C HIS A 219 -4.30 13.91 -32.70
N PRO A 220 -3.32 13.62 -31.82
CA PRO A 220 -2.89 14.59 -30.82
C PRO A 220 -2.25 15.82 -31.50
N PRO A 221 -2.46 17.04 -30.98
CA PRO A 221 -1.78 18.22 -31.50
C PRO A 221 -0.27 18.12 -31.28
N SER A 222 0.50 18.42 -32.33
CA SER A 222 1.96 18.49 -32.28
C SER A 222 2.43 19.49 -31.21
N PRO A 223 3.54 19.22 -30.47
CA PRO A 223 4.02 20.08 -29.39
C PRO A 223 4.67 21.34 -29.95
N ALA A 224 3.83 22.28 -30.41
CA ALA A 224 4.24 23.60 -30.86
C ALA A 224 3.17 24.64 -30.49
N SER A 225 2.94 24.87 -29.19
CA SER A 225 2.22 26.08 -28.75
C SER A 225 2.68 26.69 -27.42
N CYS A 226 3.66 26.12 -26.72
CA CYS A 226 4.29 26.77 -25.56
C CYS A 226 5.68 27.34 -25.92
N ALA A 227 5.73 28.33 -26.81
CA ALA A 227 6.93 29.13 -27.01
C ALA A 227 6.56 30.54 -27.52
N ASN A 228 6.35 31.47 -26.59
CA ASN A 228 6.48 32.88 -26.89
C ASN A 228 7.36 33.54 -25.81
N ALA A 229 8.67 33.34 -25.93
CA ALA A 229 9.67 34.21 -25.33
C ALA A 229 10.89 34.24 -26.25
N LYS A 230 11.12 35.41 -26.84
CA LYS A 230 12.20 35.73 -27.76
C LYS A 230 13.56 35.58 -27.07
N ASN A 231 14.47 34.78 -27.61
CA ASN A 231 15.81 35.27 -27.94
C ASN A 231 16.59 34.31 -28.87
N LYS A 232 17.18 34.90 -29.91
CA LYS A 232 18.09 34.28 -30.89
C LYS A 232 19.44 33.98 -30.21
N THR A 233 20.08 32.84 -30.52
CA THR A 233 21.37 32.75 -31.25
C THR A 233 21.92 31.32 -31.33
N SER A 234 22.26 30.95 -32.58
CA SER A 234 23.32 30.06 -33.10
C SER A 234 23.56 28.64 -32.55
N VAL A 235 23.37 27.71 -33.50
CA VAL A 235 24.00 26.39 -33.68
C VAL A 235 25.51 26.40 -33.41
N GLY A 236 25.99 25.43 -32.65
CA GLY A 236 27.41 25.14 -32.43
C GLY A 236 27.61 23.67 -32.05
N SER A 237 28.43 22.99 -32.84
CA SER A 237 28.66 21.54 -32.91
C SER A 237 29.21 20.90 -31.63
N THR A 238 28.86 19.64 -31.41
CA THR A 238 29.49 18.72 -30.44
C THR A 238 30.95 18.44 -30.81
N PRO A 239 31.91 18.51 -29.87
CA PRO A 239 33.21 17.89 -30.05
C PRO A 239 33.30 16.51 -29.39
N GLU A 240 33.83 15.58 -30.18
CA GLU A 240 34.37 14.27 -29.84
C GLU A 240 35.17 14.21 -28.52
N ALA A 241 35.02 13.08 -27.82
CA ALA A 241 35.84 12.72 -26.67
C ALA A 241 37.27 12.38 -27.11
N GLN A 242 38.27 13.06 -26.53
CA GLN A 242 39.68 12.67 -26.60
C GLN A 242 40.15 12.05 -25.27
N PRO A 243 41.08 11.08 -25.31
CA PRO A 243 41.54 10.36 -24.13
C PRO A 243 42.53 11.18 -23.29
N VAL A 244 42.39 11.09 -21.97
CA VAL A 244 43.20 11.83 -20.98
C VAL A 244 44.54 11.13 -20.73
N MET A 245 45.65 11.85 -20.91
CA MET A 245 46.98 11.48 -20.42
C MET A 245 47.32 12.31 -19.16
N PRO A 246 48.10 11.79 -18.20
CA PRO A 246 48.36 12.48 -16.94
C PRO A 246 49.58 13.40 -17.08
N SER A 247 49.45 14.65 -16.64
CA SER A 247 50.62 15.48 -16.34
C SER A 247 50.28 16.43 -15.19
N GLY A 248 51.10 16.31 -14.14
CA GLY A 248 50.95 17.03 -12.89
C GLY A 248 51.22 18.53 -13.02
N GLY A 249 50.56 19.28 -12.14
CA GLY A 249 50.76 20.71 -11.95
C GLY A 249 49.75 21.22 -10.94
N GLY A 250 50.22 21.59 -9.75
CA GLY A 250 49.38 22.00 -8.63
C GLY A 250 48.49 23.21 -8.94
N ARG A 251 47.24 23.15 -8.47
CA ARG A 251 46.34 24.29 -8.29
C ARG A 251 45.60 24.12 -6.95
N PRO A 252 45.28 25.22 -6.24
CA PRO A 252 44.67 25.14 -4.93
C PRO A 252 43.25 24.58 -5.05
N ALA A 253 42.84 23.81 -4.04
CA ALA A 253 41.55 23.15 -3.95
C ALA A 253 40.41 24.13 -4.27
N SER A 254 39.82 23.98 -5.46
CA SER A 254 38.51 24.55 -5.72
C SER A 254 37.54 23.85 -4.77
N LYS A 255 36.95 24.61 -3.85
CA LYS A 255 35.77 24.17 -3.12
C LYS A 255 34.79 23.63 -4.16
N THR A 256 34.53 22.33 -4.13
CA THR A 256 33.40 21.74 -4.83
C THR A 256 32.20 22.63 -4.54
N PRO A 257 31.46 23.12 -5.55
CA PRO A 257 30.20 23.77 -5.28
C PRO A 257 29.38 22.76 -4.46
N LEU A 258 28.95 23.14 -3.26
CA LEU A 258 27.86 22.44 -2.60
C LEU A 258 26.78 22.30 -3.67
N GLU A 259 26.41 21.06 -4.01
CA GLU A 259 25.30 20.84 -4.93
C GLU A 259 24.13 21.69 -4.43
N ARG A 260 23.72 22.62 -5.27
CA ARG A 260 22.60 23.51 -4.97
C ARG A 260 21.38 22.60 -4.85
N GLY A 261 20.95 22.35 -3.61
CA GLY A 261 19.82 21.50 -3.29
C GLY A 261 18.64 21.86 -4.18
N GLY A 262 18.11 20.84 -4.88
CA GLY A 262 16.88 20.97 -5.62
C GLY A 262 15.70 21.26 -4.68
N PRO A 263 14.52 21.60 -5.22
CA PRO A 263 13.34 21.82 -4.38
C PRO A 263 13.04 20.58 -3.52
N VAL A 264 12.82 20.79 -2.23
CA VAL A 264 12.44 19.74 -1.27
C VAL A 264 10.95 19.46 -1.47
N PHE A 265 10.63 18.26 -1.98
CA PHE A 265 9.25 17.80 -2.13
C PHE A 265 8.93 16.73 -1.09
N PHE A 266 7.67 16.67 -0.65
CA PHE A 266 7.20 15.55 0.15
C PHE A 266 7.30 14.26 -0.66
N ALA A 267 8.09 13.32 -0.16
CA ALA A 267 8.33 12.03 -0.79
C ALA A 267 8.49 10.93 0.28
N ALA A 268 8.38 9.69 -0.16
CA ALA A 268 8.73 8.55 0.68
C ALA A 268 10.20 8.64 1.07
N THR A 269 10.47 8.50 2.38
CA THR A 269 11.83 8.41 2.88
C THR A 269 12.54 7.20 2.28
N ARG A 270 13.87 7.11 2.43
CA ARG A 270 14.60 5.89 2.01
C ARG A 270 14.03 4.62 2.61
N ILE A 271 13.65 4.64 3.89
CA ILE A 271 13.11 3.47 4.58
C ILE A 271 11.68 3.19 4.12
N THR A 272 10.83 4.21 4.00
CA THR A 272 9.47 4.06 3.46
C THR A 272 9.50 3.50 2.03
N ARG A 273 10.42 3.97 1.18
CA ARG A 273 10.61 3.44 -0.17
C ARG A 273 11.05 1.98 -0.15
N ALA A 274 11.98 1.62 0.74
CA ALA A 274 12.41 0.23 0.89
C ALA A 274 11.27 -0.71 1.34
N TYR A 275 10.35 -0.23 2.18
CA TYR A 275 9.11 -0.94 2.50
C TYR A 275 8.22 -1.14 1.27
N ILE A 276 7.98 -0.07 0.52
CA ILE A 276 7.15 -0.12 -0.70
C ILE A 276 7.74 -1.14 -1.69
N ASP A 277 9.06 -1.11 -1.89
CA ASP A 277 9.75 -2.04 -2.80
C ASP A 277 9.69 -3.49 -2.29
N MET A 278 9.84 -3.71 -0.98
CA MET A 278 9.67 -5.02 -0.35
C MET A 278 8.25 -5.56 -0.57
N PHE A 279 7.23 -4.72 -0.39
CA PHE A 279 5.83 -5.06 -0.62
C PHE A 279 5.56 -5.44 -2.06
N MET A 280 6.02 -4.65 -3.03
CA MET A 280 5.85 -5.00 -4.44
C MET A 280 6.59 -6.29 -4.79
N SER A 281 7.75 -6.55 -4.16
CA SER A 281 8.53 -7.78 -4.38
C SER A 281 7.83 -9.01 -3.82
N ALA A 282 7.39 -8.96 -2.56
CA ALA A 282 6.67 -10.06 -1.89
C ALA A 282 5.28 -10.33 -2.50
N GLY A 283 4.65 -9.29 -3.04
CA GLY A 283 3.39 -9.39 -3.78
C GLY A 283 3.53 -9.99 -5.18
N SER A 284 4.73 -9.92 -5.79
CA SER A 284 4.94 -10.28 -7.19
C SER A 284 4.51 -11.71 -7.56
N ALA A 285 4.17 -11.93 -8.82
CA ALA A 285 3.63 -13.20 -9.32
C ALA A 285 4.60 -14.39 -9.17
N GLY A 286 5.91 -14.12 -9.06
CA GLY A 286 6.95 -15.14 -8.85
C GLY A 286 7.11 -15.57 -7.38
N VAL A 287 6.49 -14.86 -6.44
CA VAL A 287 6.64 -15.13 -5.00
C VAL A 287 5.41 -15.89 -4.47
N PRO A 288 5.59 -17.08 -3.87
CA PRO A 288 4.50 -17.86 -3.27
C PRO A 288 3.65 -17.07 -2.27
N VAL A 289 2.36 -17.41 -2.18
CA VAL A 289 1.42 -16.73 -1.26
C VAL A 289 1.90 -16.77 0.18
N ILE A 290 2.46 -17.90 0.63
CA ILE A 290 2.94 -18.06 2.00
C ILE A 290 4.06 -17.07 2.38
N GLU A 291 4.92 -16.71 1.43
CA GLU A 291 5.97 -15.71 1.64
C GLU A 291 5.39 -14.30 1.76
N GLY A 292 4.40 -13.98 0.93
CA GLY A 292 3.62 -12.75 1.07
C GLY A 292 2.86 -12.67 2.39
N LEU A 293 2.20 -13.74 2.80
CA LEU A 293 1.53 -13.80 4.11
C LEU A 293 2.52 -13.76 5.28
N THR A 294 3.75 -14.24 5.09
CA THR A 294 4.81 -14.04 6.07
C THR A 294 5.14 -12.56 6.23
N VAL A 295 5.24 -11.80 5.13
CA VAL A 295 5.44 -10.35 5.18
C VAL A 295 4.27 -9.66 5.87
N LEU A 296 3.03 -9.98 5.50
CA LEU A 296 1.82 -9.43 6.14
C LEU A 296 1.82 -9.69 7.66
N TRP A 297 1.97 -10.95 8.08
CA TRP A 297 1.99 -11.29 9.50
C TRP A 297 3.17 -10.61 10.24
N ALA A 298 4.35 -10.57 9.62
CA ALA A 298 5.54 -10.02 10.23
C ALA A 298 5.41 -8.52 10.52
N THR A 299 4.82 -7.75 9.60
CA THR A 299 4.57 -6.32 9.80
C THR A 299 3.53 -6.10 10.89
N GLU A 300 2.40 -6.82 10.86
CA GLU A 300 1.36 -6.69 11.90
C GLU A 300 1.87 -7.06 13.31
N VAL A 301 2.64 -8.15 13.44
CA VAL A 301 3.15 -8.58 14.76
C VAL A 301 4.23 -7.63 15.30
N CYS A 302 5.04 -7.03 14.44
CA CYS A 302 6.00 -5.99 14.87
C CYS A 302 5.24 -4.75 15.35
N TYR A 303 4.22 -4.34 14.61
CA TYR A 303 3.42 -3.17 14.94
C TYR A 303 2.63 -3.36 16.25
N LEU A 304 1.98 -4.51 16.44
CA LEU A 304 1.30 -4.87 17.69
C LEU A 304 2.24 -4.80 18.89
N ARG A 305 3.44 -5.39 18.77
CA ARG A 305 4.45 -5.39 19.84
C ARG A 305 4.94 -3.98 20.16
N ALA A 306 5.17 -3.17 19.13
CA ALA A 306 5.58 -1.78 19.26
C ALA A 306 4.55 -0.95 20.03
N TRP A 307 3.27 -1.05 19.66
CA TRP A 307 2.20 -0.31 20.31
C TRP A 307 1.84 -0.84 21.70
N LYS A 308 1.97 -2.15 21.95
CA LYS A 308 1.90 -2.70 23.32
C LYS A 308 3.03 -2.19 24.21
N TYR A 309 4.24 -2.01 23.67
CA TYR A 309 5.35 -1.39 24.40
C TYR A 309 5.04 0.08 24.74
N ALA A 310 4.49 0.86 23.81
CA ALA A 310 4.04 2.22 24.08
C ALA A 310 2.91 2.26 25.15
N ALA A 311 1.93 1.35 25.05
CA ALA A 311 0.81 1.23 25.98
C ALA A 311 1.27 0.94 27.42
N ALA A 312 2.37 0.21 27.61
CA ALA A 312 2.92 -0.06 28.93
C ALA A 312 3.35 1.24 29.66
N PHE A 313 3.97 2.19 28.97
CA PHE A 313 4.32 3.49 29.56
C PHE A 313 3.10 4.36 29.81
N LEU A 314 2.09 4.29 28.94
CA LEU A 314 0.84 5.01 29.13
C LEU A 314 0.15 4.53 30.42
N LYS A 315 0.09 3.21 30.63
CA LYS A 315 -0.44 2.61 31.85
C LYS A 315 0.34 3.05 33.09
N GLU A 316 1.67 2.97 33.05
CA GLU A 316 2.54 3.42 34.16
C GLU A 316 2.31 4.89 34.50
N ARG A 317 2.09 5.74 33.49
CA ARG A 317 1.80 7.17 33.69
C ARG A 317 0.44 7.38 34.35
N ILE A 318 -0.60 6.72 33.85
CA ILE A 318 -1.96 6.83 34.42
C ILE A 318 -1.96 6.41 35.89
N GLU A 319 -1.27 5.31 36.23
CA GLU A 319 -1.13 4.83 37.61
C GLU A 319 -0.40 5.83 38.53
N LYS A 320 0.51 6.65 37.99
CA LYS A 320 1.23 7.70 38.75
C LYS A 320 0.44 9.00 38.88
N GLU A 321 -0.40 9.33 37.90
CA GLU A 321 -1.15 10.59 37.86
C GLU A 321 -2.43 10.56 38.72
N ASP A 322 -2.94 9.39 39.09
CA ASP A 322 -4.14 9.19 39.95
C ASP A 322 -3.96 9.68 41.42
N GLY A 323 -2.90 10.45 41.71
CA GLY A 323 -2.53 10.92 43.05
C GLY A 323 -2.38 12.44 43.26
N SER A 324 -2.17 13.27 42.22
CA SER A 324 -2.05 14.73 42.42
C SER A 324 -1.94 15.55 41.12
N GLY A 325 -2.90 16.46 40.90
CA GLY A 325 -2.76 17.62 40.00
C GLY A 325 -3.41 17.49 38.63
N PRO A 326 -3.62 18.61 37.91
CA PRO A 326 -4.06 18.56 36.51
C PRO A 326 -3.05 17.75 35.71
N GLY A 327 -3.52 16.67 35.08
CA GLY A 327 -2.69 15.76 34.28
C GLY A 327 -1.83 16.54 33.29
N SER A 328 -0.59 16.09 33.12
CA SER A 328 0.34 16.76 32.21
C SER A 328 -0.24 16.77 30.79
N VAL A 329 -0.18 17.91 30.10
CA VAL A 329 -0.70 18.01 28.72
C VAL A 329 0.26 17.28 27.79
N ASP A 330 -0.26 16.34 27.00
CA ASP A 330 0.56 15.58 26.05
C ASP A 330 1.11 16.52 24.96
N ALA A 331 2.38 16.32 24.61
CA ALA A 331 3.10 17.17 23.65
C ALA A 331 2.54 17.11 22.21
N ASP A 332 1.72 16.10 21.90
CA ASP A 332 0.99 15.95 20.65
C ASP A 332 -0.48 16.42 20.74
N GLY A 333 -0.92 16.86 21.94
CA GLY A 333 -2.30 17.23 22.22
C GLY A 333 -3.23 16.06 22.56
N GLY A 334 -2.69 14.86 22.80
CA GLY A 334 -3.45 13.68 23.23
C GLY A 334 -3.72 12.66 22.12
N ALA A 335 -3.30 12.92 20.89
CA ALA A 335 -3.59 12.07 19.73
C ALA A 335 -3.13 10.62 19.94
N LEU A 336 -1.91 10.42 20.44
CA LEU A 336 -1.34 9.12 20.72
C LEU A 336 -2.11 8.39 21.83
N ARG A 337 -2.36 9.08 22.95
CA ARG A 337 -3.06 8.51 24.10
C ARG A 337 -4.49 8.12 23.77
N GLU A 338 -5.21 8.98 23.06
CA GLU A 338 -6.66 8.87 22.87
C GLU A 338 -7.04 8.07 21.62
N LYS A 339 -6.16 8.02 20.62
CA LYS A 339 -6.47 7.42 19.30
C LYS A 339 -5.51 6.30 18.94
N PHE A 340 -4.22 6.59 18.76
CA PHE A 340 -3.28 5.66 18.13
C PHE A 340 -2.89 4.47 19.01
N ILE A 341 -2.45 4.72 20.25
CA ILE A 341 -2.01 3.65 21.16
C ILE A 341 -3.16 2.65 21.41
N PRO A 342 -4.38 3.07 21.80
CA PRO A 342 -5.47 2.12 22.04
C PRO A 342 -5.88 1.35 20.79
N ASN A 343 -5.76 1.93 19.59
CA ASN A 343 -6.14 1.26 18.35
C ASN A 343 -5.26 0.03 18.08
N TRP A 344 -3.94 0.22 18.08
CA TRP A 344 -2.98 -0.82 17.71
C TRP A 344 -2.40 -1.62 18.88
N SER A 345 -2.80 -1.32 20.11
CA SER A 345 -2.56 -2.18 21.28
C SER A 345 -3.81 -2.92 21.75
N SER A 346 -4.91 -2.85 21.00
CA SER A 346 -6.20 -3.46 21.36
C SER A 346 -6.18 -4.98 21.25
N ASP A 347 -7.07 -5.63 22.02
CA ASP A 347 -7.30 -7.07 21.93
C ASP A 347 -7.89 -7.47 20.56
N GLU A 348 -8.65 -6.57 19.92
CA GLU A 348 -9.19 -6.78 18.57
C GLU A 348 -8.06 -6.85 17.53
N PHE A 349 -7.10 -5.92 17.59
CA PHE A 349 -5.95 -5.93 16.70
C PHE A 349 -5.05 -7.14 16.97
N GLU A 350 -4.84 -7.51 18.25
CA GLU A 350 -4.12 -8.74 18.60
C GLU A 350 -4.78 -10.00 18.02
N ALA A 351 -6.10 -10.14 18.17
CA ALA A 351 -6.84 -11.27 17.63
C ALA A 351 -6.71 -11.36 16.10
N PHE A 352 -6.72 -10.21 15.41
CA PHE A 352 -6.46 -10.14 13.98
C PHE A 352 -5.03 -10.61 13.62
N VAL A 353 -4.00 -10.13 14.34
CA VAL A 353 -2.60 -10.57 14.13
C VAL A 353 -2.45 -12.08 14.34
N ASP A 354 -3.07 -12.61 15.40
CA ASP A 354 -3.06 -14.04 15.70
C ASP A 354 -3.75 -14.84 14.58
N GLN A 355 -4.87 -14.35 14.04
CA GLN A 355 -5.57 -14.99 12.92
C GLN A 355 -4.67 -15.10 11.67
N ILE A 356 -3.90 -14.06 11.33
CA ILE A 356 -2.93 -14.14 10.21
C ILE A 356 -1.88 -15.20 10.51
N GLY A 357 -1.37 -15.24 11.75
CA GLY A 357 -0.37 -16.20 12.19
C GLY A 357 -0.85 -17.65 12.11
N GLU A 358 -2.10 -17.92 12.49
CA GLU A 358 -2.72 -19.23 12.38
C GLU A 358 -2.85 -19.68 10.91
N VAL A 359 -3.32 -18.79 10.02
CA VAL A 359 -3.39 -19.10 8.58
C VAL A 359 -2.02 -19.40 8.01
N LEU A 360 -0.99 -18.64 8.39
CA LEU A 360 0.39 -18.87 7.98
C LEU A 360 0.90 -20.24 8.45
N ASN A 361 0.59 -20.63 9.68
CA ASN A 361 0.93 -21.94 10.22
C ASN A 361 0.19 -23.08 9.51
N VAL A 362 -1.09 -22.90 9.18
CA VAL A 362 -1.87 -23.87 8.41
C VAL A 362 -1.26 -24.05 7.01
N LEU A 363 -0.95 -22.97 6.29
CA LEU A 363 -0.29 -23.05 4.98
C LEU A 363 1.07 -23.74 5.07
N ALA A 364 1.89 -23.41 6.07
CA ALA A 364 3.18 -24.06 6.27
C ALA A 364 3.04 -25.57 6.54
N SER A 365 1.96 -26.00 7.21
CA SER A 365 1.70 -27.41 7.51
C SER A 365 1.34 -28.25 6.29
N GLN A 366 0.89 -27.62 5.20
CA GLN A 366 0.53 -28.30 3.96
C GLN A 366 1.74 -28.65 3.09
N CYS A 367 2.92 -28.10 3.40
CA CYS A 367 4.15 -28.39 2.67
C CYS A 367 4.50 -29.89 2.76
N LYS A 368 4.89 -30.48 1.62
CA LYS A 368 5.25 -31.90 1.49
C LYS A 368 6.72 -32.02 1.12
N GLY A 369 7.42 -32.97 1.76
CA GLY A 369 8.85 -33.19 1.52
C GLY A 369 9.72 -32.33 2.43
N ALA A 370 10.74 -32.94 3.04
CA ALA A 370 11.56 -32.27 4.05
C ALA A 370 12.36 -31.09 3.45
N GLU A 371 12.99 -31.31 2.30
CA GLU A 371 13.81 -30.30 1.60
C GLU A 371 12.97 -29.10 1.15
N GLU A 372 11.81 -29.32 0.54
CA GLU A 372 10.92 -28.24 0.10
C GLU A 372 10.42 -27.39 1.28
N CYS A 373 10.10 -28.03 2.41
CA CYS A 373 9.66 -27.30 3.60
C CYS A 373 10.79 -26.53 4.27
N GLU A 374 12.01 -27.04 4.23
CA GLU A 374 13.18 -26.31 4.71
C GLU A 374 13.49 -25.10 3.81
N MET A 375 13.42 -25.25 2.49
CA MET A 375 13.57 -24.15 1.55
C MET A 375 12.50 -23.07 1.74
N MET A 376 11.23 -23.48 1.86
CA MET A 376 10.11 -22.58 2.14
C MET A 376 10.33 -21.80 3.44
N ARG A 377 10.73 -22.48 4.52
CA ARG A 377 11.07 -21.85 5.80
C ARG A 377 12.23 -20.86 5.66
N GLY A 378 13.28 -21.23 4.93
CA GLY A 378 14.40 -20.35 4.64
C GLY A 378 13.97 -19.07 3.92
N ARG A 379 13.11 -19.16 2.90
CA ARG A 379 12.57 -17.98 2.21
C ARG A 379 11.71 -17.11 3.12
N CYS A 380 10.83 -17.71 3.92
CA CYS A 380 10.03 -16.98 4.91
C CYS A 380 10.91 -16.28 5.97
N LEU A 381 12.02 -16.89 6.37
CA LEU A 381 12.97 -16.31 7.31
C LEU A 381 13.67 -15.08 6.74
N GLU A 382 14.02 -15.09 5.46
CA GLU A 382 14.63 -13.92 4.81
C GLU A 382 13.64 -12.75 4.75
N TRP A 383 12.37 -13.01 4.43
CA TRP A 383 11.31 -11.98 4.51
C TRP A 383 11.14 -11.44 5.93
N TRP A 384 11.07 -12.32 6.92
CA TRP A 384 11.00 -11.93 8.34
C TRP A 384 12.17 -11.03 8.75
N ARG A 385 13.40 -11.40 8.39
CA ARG A 385 14.60 -10.60 8.68
C ARG A 385 14.55 -9.24 8.00
N GLN A 386 14.08 -9.18 6.76
CA GLN A 386 13.92 -7.94 6.02
C GLN A 386 12.89 -7.01 6.69
N VAL A 387 11.75 -7.56 7.11
CA VAL A 387 10.72 -6.79 7.83
C VAL A 387 11.28 -6.24 9.13
N VAL A 388 11.86 -7.09 10.00
CA VAL A 388 12.42 -6.65 11.28
C VAL A 388 13.52 -5.60 11.10
N TRP A 389 14.35 -5.73 10.05
CA TRP A 389 15.38 -4.73 9.73
C TRP A 389 14.79 -3.38 9.33
N LEU A 390 13.68 -3.37 8.57
CA LEU A 390 12.99 -2.15 8.17
C LEU A 390 12.24 -1.52 9.36
N GLU A 391 11.56 -2.31 10.18
CA GLU A 391 10.81 -1.85 11.37
C GLU A 391 11.73 -1.09 12.33
N GLU A 392 12.93 -1.62 12.59
CA GLU A 392 13.95 -0.96 13.42
C GLU A 392 14.32 0.45 12.93
N ARG A 393 14.23 0.70 11.61
CA ARG A 393 14.66 1.95 10.97
C ARG A 393 13.51 2.86 10.59
N PHE A 394 12.28 2.40 10.75
CA PHE A 394 11.09 3.14 10.35
C PHE A 394 10.75 4.26 11.34
N TRP A 395 11.01 4.03 12.62
CA TRP A 395 10.76 4.99 13.68
C TRP A 395 11.68 6.22 13.54
N PRO A 396 11.16 7.46 13.70
CA PRO A 396 12.00 8.65 13.73
C PRO A 396 13.08 8.59 14.80
N VAL A 397 14.27 9.08 14.46
CA VAL A 397 15.36 9.27 15.42
C VAL A 397 14.92 10.29 16.47
N MET A 398 15.12 9.94 17.74
CA MET A 398 14.82 10.81 18.88
C MET A 398 16.14 11.40 19.40
N GLU A 399 16.24 12.72 19.50
CA GLU A 399 17.40 13.46 20.05
C GLU A 399 17.46 13.43 21.58
#